data_AF-A0A7S0XR64-F1
#
_entry.id   AF-A0A7S0XR64-F1
#
_cell.length_a   1.000
_cell.length_b   1.000
_cell.length_c   1.000
_cell.angle_alpha   90.00
_cell.angle_beta   90.00
_cell.angle_gamma   90.00
#
_symmetry.space_group_name_H-M   'P 1'
#
loop_
_entity.id
_entity.type
_entity.pdbx_description
1 polymer ?
#
loop_
_entity_poly.entity_id
_entity_poly.type
_entity_poly.pdbx_seq_one_letter_code
_entity_poly.pdbx_strand_id
1 'polypeptide(L)'
;GGEDDLIVTGQSGTFSADLPHPRAHCQAKPFQVTRERVGVEGGHGNEAFCDNCFCFVCDTRASECQGWLHVGHCHANESDPFWKALRQFTRTDMLSNSPLLQALGCDEQVQTEAHTSCVNGLLAFHCYRSGDLGQGGVYTHSFQHVTDAASASMKAIIGHLSDPRGPRTTLAVLDGITSAVVVNTWRPGASQDPKKHKWGAGTYNSYAAIIEQLEKYWVLAIVRTSTRSV
;
A
#
# COMPACT_ATOMS: atom_id res chain seq x y z
N GLY A 1 44.92 -1.20 -28.73
CA GLY A 1 43.74 -0.45 -28.27
C GLY A 1 42.63 -0.75 -29.23
N GLY A 2 41.65 -1.52 -28.79
CA GLY A 2 40.42 -1.77 -29.52
C GLY A 2 39.30 -1.41 -28.57
N GLU A 3 38.73 -0.23 -28.74
CA GLU A 3 37.56 0.22 -28.01
C GLU A 3 36.38 -0.18 -28.90
N ASP A 4 35.76 -1.31 -28.58
CA ASP A 4 34.50 -1.72 -29.22
C ASP A 4 33.41 -0.74 -28.77
N ASP A 5 33.03 0.15 -29.67
CA ASP A 5 31.91 1.06 -29.50
C ASP A 5 30.61 0.26 -29.29
N LEU A 6 30.10 0.27 -28.06
CA LEU A 6 28.78 -0.26 -27.71
C LEU A 6 27.69 0.65 -28.29
N ILE A 7 27.13 0.25 -29.43
CA ILE A 7 25.98 0.94 -30.03
C ILE A 7 24.70 0.41 -29.38
N VAL A 8 24.07 1.23 -28.53
CA VAL A 8 22.73 0.97 -28.01
C VAL A 8 21.70 1.38 -29.06
N THR A 9 21.14 0.43 -29.80
CA THR A 9 20.01 0.68 -30.70
C THR A 9 18.70 0.54 -29.93
N GLY A 10 18.04 1.67 -29.67
CA GLY A 10 16.67 1.68 -29.16
C GLY A 10 15.67 1.52 -30.31
N GLN A 11 14.87 0.46 -30.29
CA GLN A 11 13.76 0.27 -31.22
C GLN A 11 12.44 0.52 -30.45
N SER A 12 11.63 1.46 -30.92
CA SER A 12 10.26 1.64 -30.40
C SER A 12 9.31 0.74 -31.19
N GLY A 13 9.09 -0.48 -30.70
CA GLY A 13 8.12 -1.44 -31.23
C GLY A 13 7.08 -1.85 -30.18
N THR A 14 6.06 -2.61 -30.57
CA THR A 14 5.05 -3.22 -29.68
C THR A 14 5.69 -4.33 -28.83
N PHE A 15 6.50 -3.96 -27.85
CA PHE A 15 7.32 -4.85 -27.00
C PHE A 15 6.53 -5.69 -25.97
N SER A 16 5.19 -5.66 -25.97
CA SER A 16 4.42 -6.16 -24.82
C SER A 16 4.02 -7.63 -24.89
N ALA A 17 3.74 -8.21 -26.07
CA ALA A 17 3.13 -9.55 -26.10
C ALA A 17 4.09 -10.70 -25.68
N ASP A 18 5.36 -10.61 -26.09
CA ASP A 18 6.30 -11.74 -25.99
C ASP A 18 7.21 -11.69 -24.75
N LEU A 19 7.21 -10.57 -24.01
CA LEU A 19 7.98 -10.39 -22.77
C LEU A 19 7.07 -10.44 -21.54
N PRO A 20 7.61 -10.78 -20.35
CA PRO A 20 6.84 -10.68 -19.11
C PRO A 20 6.29 -9.28 -18.90
N HIS A 21 4.98 -9.16 -18.71
CA HIS A 21 4.29 -7.87 -18.56
C HIS A 21 3.20 -7.90 -17.48
N PRO A 22 2.92 -6.76 -16.82
CA PRO A 22 1.76 -6.64 -15.96
C PRO A 22 0.48 -6.86 -16.77
N ARG A 23 -0.55 -7.42 -16.13
CA ARG A 23 -1.86 -7.66 -16.75
C ARG A 23 -2.43 -6.46 -17.49
N ALA A 24 -2.31 -5.27 -16.90
CA ALA A 24 -2.80 -4.02 -17.48
C ALA A 24 -2.17 -3.68 -18.85
N HIS A 25 -1.01 -4.23 -19.17
CA HIS A 25 -0.26 -3.96 -20.40
C HIS A 25 -0.40 -5.10 -21.43
N CYS A 26 -1.16 -6.15 -21.13
CA CYS A 26 -1.32 -7.29 -22.02
C CYS A 26 -2.02 -6.88 -23.33
N GLN A 27 -1.34 -7.10 -24.46
CA GLN A 27 -1.92 -6.85 -25.78
C GLN A 27 -2.85 -7.97 -26.23
N ALA A 28 -2.63 -9.20 -25.75
CA ALA A 28 -3.44 -10.36 -26.11
C ALA A 28 -4.77 -10.44 -25.36
N LYS A 29 -4.85 -9.85 -24.16
CA LYS A 29 -6.04 -9.83 -23.31
C LYS A 29 -6.38 -8.36 -23.00
N PRO A 30 -7.45 -7.79 -23.58
CA PRO A 30 -7.85 -6.41 -23.30
C PRO A 30 -8.01 -6.17 -21.80
N PHE A 31 -7.53 -5.03 -21.31
CA PHE A 31 -7.66 -4.65 -19.90
C PHE A 31 -8.71 -3.56 -19.74
N GLN A 32 -9.53 -3.68 -18.70
CA GLN A 32 -10.52 -2.68 -18.33
C GLN A 32 -10.13 -2.03 -17.00
N VAL A 33 -9.98 -0.71 -17.00
CA VAL A 33 -9.78 0.04 -15.75
C VAL A 33 -11.08 -0.03 -14.95
N THR A 34 -11.02 -0.60 -13.76
CA THR A 34 -12.15 -0.73 -12.84
C THR A 34 -11.77 -0.23 -11.44
N ARG A 35 -12.77 0.18 -10.67
CA ARG A 35 -12.62 0.51 -9.25
C ARG A 35 -12.87 -0.69 -8.34
N GLU A 36 -13.28 -1.82 -8.91
CA GLU A 36 -13.49 -3.06 -8.19
C GLU A 36 -12.17 -3.59 -7.63
N ARG A 37 -12.23 -4.09 -6.40
CA ARG A 37 -11.08 -4.63 -5.67
C ARG A 37 -11.19 -6.13 -5.41
N VAL A 38 -12.18 -6.77 -6.04
CA VAL A 38 -12.41 -8.21 -5.99
C VAL A 38 -12.57 -8.66 -7.43
N GLY A 39 -11.87 -9.73 -7.80
CA GLY A 39 -12.00 -10.34 -9.12
C GLY A 39 -13.16 -11.32 -9.13
N VAL A 40 -13.89 -11.35 -10.24
CA VAL A 40 -14.99 -12.29 -10.46
C VAL A 40 -14.70 -13.05 -11.77
N GLU A 41 -14.85 -14.37 -11.74
CA GLU A 41 -14.77 -15.18 -12.97
C GLU A 41 -15.88 -14.77 -13.95
N GLY A 42 -15.51 -14.51 -15.20
CA GLY A 42 -16.47 -14.01 -16.20
C GLY A 42 -16.94 -12.59 -15.94
N GLY A 43 -16.20 -11.81 -15.14
CA GLY A 43 -16.48 -10.40 -14.86
C GLY A 43 -16.04 -9.49 -16.02
N HIS A 44 -15.17 -8.53 -15.73
CA HIS A 44 -14.74 -7.48 -16.67
C HIS A 44 -13.68 -7.94 -17.70
N GLY A 45 -13.37 -9.23 -17.77
CA GLY A 45 -12.33 -9.80 -18.66
C GLY A 45 -10.90 -9.62 -18.16
N ASN A 46 -10.71 -8.94 -17.02
CA ASN A 46 -9.40 -8.75 -16.39
C ASN A 46 -8.83 -10.04 -15.80
N GLU A 47 -9.69 -11.00 -15.44
CA GLU A 47 -9.32 -12.34 -14.98
C GLU A 47 -8.55 -13.14 -16.02
N ALA A 48 -8.76 -12.89 -17.31
CA ALA A 48 -8.08 -13.59 -18.39
C ALA A 48 -6.65 -13.04 -18.55
N PHE A 49 -5.66 -13.94 -18.63
CA PHE A 49 -4.26 -13.59 -18.84
C PHE A 49 -3.64 -14.43 -19.97
N CYS A 50 -2.49 -14.01 -20.50
CA CYS A 50 -1.64 -14.84 -21.36
C CYS A 50 -0.49 -15.45 -20.54
N ASP A 51 0.28 -16.35 -21.14
CA ASP A 51 1.37 -17.07 -20.46
C ASP A 51 2.50 -16.15 -19.95
N ASN A 52 2.63 -14.96 -20.54
CA ASN A 52 3.62 -13.95 -20.17
C ASN A 52 3.11 -12.91 -19.16
N CYS A 53 1.83 -12.95 -18.79
CA CYS A 53 1.30 -12.04 -17.78
C CYS A 53 1.85 -12.38 -16.39
N PHE A 54 2.23 -11.36 -15.64
CA PHE A 54 2.53 -11.47 -14.22
C PHE A 54 1.58 -10.61 -13.37
N CYS A 55 1.43 -11.00 -12.10
CA CYS A 55 0.72 -10.26 -11.09
C CYS A 55 1.55 -9.06 -10.64
N PHE A 56 1.07 -7.85 -10.91
CA PHE A 56 1.73 -6.60 -10.50
C PHE A 56 1.99 -6.53 -8.99
N VAL A 57 1.10 -7.10 -8.16
CA VAL A 57 1.17 -7.03 -6.69
C VAL A 57 2.20 -8.02 -6.13
N CYS A 58 2.17 -9.26 -6.61
CA CYS A 58 2.99 -10.36 -6.06
C CYS A 58 4.31 -10.59 -6.82
N ASP A 59 4.49 -9.99 -7.99
CA ASP A 59 5.61 -10.24 -8.92
C ASP A 59 5.82 -11.74 -9.26
N THR A 60 4.73 -12.50 -9.33
CA THR A 60 4.70 -13.89 -9.80
C THR A 60 3.87 -14.02 -11.06
N ARG A 61 3.96 -15.14 -11.79
CA ARG A 61 3.11 -15.41 -12.96
C ARG A 61 1.64 -15.31 -12.60
N ALA A 62 0.81 -14.79 -13.51
CA ALA A 62 -0.62 -14.64 -13.27
C ALA A 62 -1.29 -15.97 -12.88
N SER A 63 -0.87 -17.08 -13.49
CA SER A 63 -1.32 -18.44 -13.19
C SER A 63 -0.93 -18.96 -11.79
N GLU A 64 0.09 -18.38 -11.17
CA GLU A 64 0.62 -18.79 -9.86
C GLU A 64 0.12 -17.88 -8.72
N CYS A 65 -0.58 -16.79 -9.07
CA CYS A 65 -1.04 -15.78 -8.13
C CYS A 65 -2.31 -16.23 -7.38
N GLN A 66 -2.17 -16.58 -6.11
CA GLN A 66 -3.31 -16.97 -5.25
C GLN A 66 -4.32 -15.84 -5.03
N GLY A 67 -3.86 -14.58 -5.05
CA GLY A 67 -4.72 -13.40 -4.92
C GLY A 67 -5.37 -12.93 -6.24
N TRP A 68 -5.23 -13.68 -7.34
CA TRP A 68 -5.63 -13.20 -8.67
C TRP A 68 -7.09 -12.76 -8.72
N LEU A 69 -7.99 -13.66 -8.31
CA LEU A 69 -9.42 -13.40 -8.21
C LEU A 69 -9.82 -12.99 -6.79
N HIS A 70 -9.38 -13.76 -5.78
CA HIS A 70 -9.82 -13.60 -4.40
C HIS A 70 -9.57 -12.19 -3.83
N VAL A 71 -8.41 -11.61 -4.17
CA VAL A 71 -8.01 -10.24 -3.76
C VAL A 71 -8.08 -9.27 -4.96
N GLY A 72 -8.60 -9.73 -6.11
CA GLY A 72 -8.76 -8.93 -7.31
C GLY A 72 -7.45 -8.43 -7.92
N HIS A 73 -6.31 -9.10 -7.71
CA HIS A 73 -5.04 -8.67 -8.31
C HIS A 73 -5.08 -8.64 -9.85
N CYS A 74 -6.05 -9.31 -10.47
CA CYS A 74 -6.32 -9.20 -11.91
C CYS A 74 -6.69 -7.77 -12.36
N HIS A 75 -7.22 -6.93 -11.45
CA HIS A 75 -7.53 -5.52 -11.67
C HIS A 75 -6.34 -4.59 -11.39
N ALA A 76 -5.20 -5.16 -11.00
CA ALA A 76 -4.04 -4.37 -10.63
C ALA A 76 -3.47 -3.58 -11.81
N ASN A 77 -3.29 -2.28 -11.56
CA ASN A 77 -2.81 -1.32 -12.53
C ASN A 77 -1.83 -0.36 -11.86
N GLU A 78 -0.71 -0.09 -12.53
CA GLU A 78 0.37 0.74 -12.00
C GLU A 78 0.03 2.24 -11.90
N SER A 79 -1.06 2.70 -12.48
CA SER A 79 -1.49 4.11 -12.31
C SER A 79 -2.32 4.34 -11.05
N ASP A 80 -2.88 3.29 -10.45
CA ASP A 80 -3.71 3.38 -9.25
C ASP A 80 -2.84 3.29 -7.98
N PRO A 81 -2.90 4.29 -7.08
CA PRO A 81 -2.12 4.29 -5.85
C PRO A 81 -2.45 3.15 -4.90
N PHE A 82 -3.66 2.57 -4.95
CA PHE A 82 -4.01 1.42 -4.11
C PHE A 82 -3.17 0.19 -4.47
N TRP A 83 -3.06 -0.14 -5.75
CA TRP A 83 -2.27 -1.29 -6.17
C TRP A 83 -0.79 -1.10 -5.88
N LYS A 84 -0.28 0.14 -5.95
CA LYS A 84 1.09 0.47 -5.48
C LYS A 84 1.26 0.22 -3.99
N ALA A 85 0.30 0.63 -3.18
CA ALA A 85 0.31 0.42 -1.73
C ALA A 85 0.29 -1.08 -1.38
N LEU A 86 -0.62 -1.85 -2.01
CA LEU A 86 -0.71 -3.29 -1.78
C LEU A 86 0.54 -4.03 -2.26
N ARG A 87 1.13 -3.60 -3.38
CA ARG A 87 2.42 -4.11 -3.86
C ARG A 87 3.56 -3.78 -2.89
N GLN A 88 3.63 -2.54 -2.39
CA GLN A 88 4.63 -2.15 -1.39
C GLN A 88 4.50 -2.99 -0.13
N PHE A 89 3.27 -3.20 0.36
CA PHE A 89 2.99 -4.09 1.49
C PHE A 89 3.50 -5.50 1.22
N THR A 90 3.06 -6.12 0.12
CA THR A 90 3.38 -7.51 -0.24
C THR A 90 4.89 -7.75 -0.42
N ARG A 91 5.62 -6.77 -0.95
CA ARG A 91 7.07 -6.89 -1.21
C ARG A 91 7.95 -6.57 -0.02
N THR A 92 7.40 -5.93 1.02
CA THR A 92 8.19 -5.53 2.18
C THR A 92 7.95 -6.55 3.27
N ASP A 93 8.90 -7.47 3.45
CA ASP A 93 8.75 -8.64 4.33
C ASP A 93 8.30 -8.29 5.75
N MET A 94 8.88 -7.24 6.34
CA MET A 94 8.47 -6.75 7.67
C MET A 94 7.01 -6.25 7.75
N LEU A 95 6.39 -5.90 6.61
CA LEU A 95 4.98 -5.49 6.54
C LEU A 95 4.07 -6.71 6.34
N SER A 96 4.40 -7.59 5.39
CA SER A 96 3.56 -8.74 5.05
C SER A 96 3.67 -9.91 6.02
N ASN A 97 4.82 -10.04 6.69
CA ASN A 97 5.15 -11.13 7.61
C ASN A 97 5.54 -10.57 9.00
N SER A 98 4.65 -9.76 9.59
CA SER A 98 4.91 -9.14 10.90
C SER A 98 5.21 -10.17 11.99
N PRO A 99 6.41 -10.12 12.63
CA PRO A 99 6.74 -11.00 13.74
C PRO A 99 5.81 -10.80 14.95
N LEU A 100 5.28 -9.60 15.13
CA LEU A 100 4.37 -9.30 16.23
C LEU A 100 3.02 -9.99 16.04
N LEU A 101 2.46 -9.97 14.83
CA LEU A 101 1.20 -10.68 14.55
C LEU A 101 1.34 -12.19 14.76
N GLN A 102 2.50 -12.75 14.39
CA GLN A 102 2.82 -14.16 14.67
C GLN A 102 2.93 -14.42 16.18
N ALA A 103 3.67 -13.58 16.92
CA ALA A 103 3.85 -13.72 18.36
C ALA A 103 2.55 -13.59 19.16
N LEU A 104 1.62 -12.73 18.69
CA LEU A 104 0.30 -12.57 19.29
C LEU A 104 -0.66 -13.73 19.00
N GLY A 105 -0.31 -14.61 18.04
CA GLY A 105 -1.19 -15.70 17.58
C GLY A 105 -2.50 -15.16 17.04
N CYS A 106 -2.46 -14.04 16.32
CA CYS A 106 -3.64 -13.41 15.74
C CYS A 106 -4.33 -14.34 14.75
N ASP A 107 -5.67 -14.43 14.83
CA ASP A 107 -6.46 -15.11 13.80
C ASP A 107 -6.48 -14.32 12.49
N GLU A 108 -7.02 -14.95 11.43
CA GLU A 108 -7.08 -14.36 10.09
C GLU A 108 -7.84 -13.03 10.06
N GLN A 109 -8.87 -12.86 10.90
CA GLN A 109 -9.65 -11.62 10.96
C GLN A 109 -8.81 -10.48 11.52
N VAL A 110 -8.08 -10.73 12.61
CA VAL A 110 -7.19 -9.73 13.22
C VAL A 110 -6.01 -9.41 12.33
N GLN A 111 -5.42 -10.42 11.66
CA GLN A 111 -4.37 -10.20 10.66
C GLN A 111 -4.88 -9.34 9.50
N THR A 112 -6.07 -9.63 8.98
CA THR A 112 -6.70 -8.86 7.91
C THR A 112 -6.91 -7.40 8.30
N GLU A 113 -7.32 -7.13 9.54
CA GLU A 113 -7.49 -5.77 10.03
C GLU A 113 -6.16 -5.02 10.12
N ALA A 114 -5.12 -5.66 10.66
CA ALA A 114 -3.76 -5.10 10.71
C ALA A 114 -3.22 -4.78 9.32
N HIS A 115 -3.34 -5.72 8.37
CA HIS A 115 -2.92 -5.55 6.98
C HIS A 115 -3.71 -4.42 6.31
N THR A 116 -5.02 -4.33 6.57
CA THR A 116 -5.88 -3.25 6.07
C THR A 116 -5.41 -1.89 6.58
N SER A 117 -5.11 -1.77 7.88
CA SER A 117 -4.55 -0.54 8.46
C SER A 117 -3.19 -0.17 7.85
N CYS A 118 -2.32 -1.16 7.61
CA CYS A 118 -1.04 -0.93 6.95
C CYS A 118 -1.21 -0.44 5.50
N VAL A 119 -1.97 -1.17 4.68
CA VAL A 119 -2.21 -0.84 3.27
C VAL A 119 -2.90 0.51 3.13
N ASN A 120 -3.85 0.85 4.00
CA ASN A 120 -4.50 2.17 4.01
C ASN A 120 -3.51 3.30 4.37
N GLY A 121 -2.62 3.07 5.32
CA GLY A 121 -1.53 4.00 5.63
C GLY A 121 -0.59 4.21 4.44
N LEU A 122 -0.17 3.13 3.79
CA LEU A 122 0.67 3.19 2.58
C LEU A 122 -0.03 3.92 1.42
N LEU A 123 -1.32 3.62 1.20
CA LEU A 123 -2.15 4.30 0.21
C LEU A 123 -2.20 5.81 0.48
N ALA A 124 -2.42 6.21 1.73
CA ALA A 124 -2.43 7.61 2.11
C ALA A 124 -1.09 8.31 1.81
N PHE A 125 0.05 7.64 2.08
CA PHE A 125 1.37 8.16 1.70
C PHE A 125 1.59 8.18 0.19
N HIS A 126 1.03 7.24 -0.58
CA HIS A 126 1.04 7.30 -2.04
C HIS A 126 0.24 8.50 -2.55
N CYS A 127 -0.98 8.71 -2.07
CA CYS A 127 -1.80 9.88 -2.42
C CYS A 127 -1.09 11.20 -2.07
N TYR A 128 -0.53 11.29 -0.87
CA TYR A 128 0.26 12.45 -0.43
C TYR A 128 1.43 12.75 -1.38
N ARG A 129 2.22 11.72 -1.75
CA ARG A 129 3.37 11.87 -2.65
C ARG A 129 2.98 12.20 -4.08
N SER A 130 1.89 11.61 -4.58
CA SER A 130 1.36 11.90 -5.91
C SER A 130 0.81 13.31 -6.02
N GLY A 131 0.18 13.81 -4.96
CA GLY A 131 -0.48 15.10 -4.93
C GLY A 131 -1.75 15.13 -5.77
N ASP A 132 -2.63 16.05 -5.42
CA ASP A 132 -3.89 16.28 -6.13
C ASP A 132 -3.67 17.35 -7.19
N LEU A 133 -4.08 17.07 -8.43
CA LEU A 133 -3.97 18.03 -9.53
C LEU A 133 -4.96 19.18 -9.31
N GLY A 134 -4.44 20.35 -8.98
CA GLY A 134 -5.20 21.57 -8.78
C GLY A 134 -5.43 22.35 -10.09
N GLN A 135 -6.14 23.48 -9.96
CA GLN A 135 -6.35 24.39 -11.08
C GLN A 135 -5.00 24.95 -11.58
N GLY A 136 -4.83 25.00 -12.91
CA GLY A 136 -3.60 25.49 -13.54
C GLY A 136 -2.46 24.46 -13.66
N GLY A 137 -2.74 23.17 -13.43
CA GLY A 137 -1.75 22.10 -13.58
C GLY A 137 -0.74 22.00 -12.44
N VAL A 138 -1.04 22.61 -11.30
CA VAL A 138 -0.21 22.61 -10.08
C VAL A 138 -0.68 21.48 -9.17
N TYR A 139 0.24 20.60 -8.77
CA TYR A 139 -0.02 19.53 -7.82
C TYR A 139 0.02 20.07 -6.39
N THR A 140 -1.01 19.73 -5.60
CA THR A 140 -1.07 20.05 -4.17
C THR A 140 -0.88 18.79 -3.34
N HIS A 141 0.13 18.79 -2.48
CA HIS A 141 0.49 17.67 -1.64
C HIS A 141 -0.05 17.90 -0.22
N SER A 142 -1.30 17.48 -0.01
CA SER A 142 -1.97 17.59 1.29
C SER A 142 -1.63 16.40 2.17
N PHE A 143 -1.16 16.65 3.39
CA PHE A 143 -0.94 15.62 4.39
C PHE A 143 -2.27 15.07 4.97
N GLN A 144 -3.41 15.63 4.56
CA GLN A 144 -4.74 15.23 5.01
C GLN A 144 -5.02 13.74 4.77
N HIS A 145 -4.57 13.20 3.62
CA HIS A 145 -4.70 11.77 3.30
C HIS A 145 -4.11 10.90 4.42
N VAL A 146 -2.94 11.28 4.94
CA VAL A 146 -2.23 10.54 6.00
C VAL A 146 -2.89 10.75 7.35
N THR A 147 -3.31 11.98 7.68
CA THR A 147 -4.02 12.25 8.94
C THR A 147 -5.37 11.56 9.01
N ASP A 148 -6.09 11.42 7.89
CA ASP A 148 -7.37 10.72 7.83
C ASP A 148 -7.18 9.21 8.06
N ALA A 149 -6.19 8.60 7.39
CA ALA A 149 -5.87 7.18 7.57
C ALA A 149 -5.40 6.88 9.01
N ALA A 150 -4.56 7.76 9.59
CA ALA A 150 -4.14 7.66 10.98
C ALA A 150 -5.34 7.80 11.94
N SER A 151 -6.22 8.79 11.72
CA SER A 151 -7.41 9.01 12.55
C SER A 151 -8.39 7.82 12.48
N ALA A 152 -8.59 7.24 11.30
CA ALA A 152 -9.40 6.04 11.13
C ALA A 152 -8.83 4.85 11.93
N SER A 153 -7.51 4.65 11.88
CA SER A 153 -6.82 3.60 12.66
C SER A 153 -6.93 3.85 14.17
N MET A 154 -6.75 5.10 14.61
CA MET A 154 -6.92 5.47 16.03
C MET A 154 -8.36 5.25 16.51
N LYS A 155 -9.36 5.54 15.67
CA LYS A 155 -10.76 5.25 15.98
C LYS A 155 -11.01 3.75 16.16
N ALA A 156 -10.44 2.91 15.30
CA ALA A 156 -10.50 1.46 15.44
C ALA A 156 -9.84 1.00 16.75
N ILE A 157 -8.64 1.51 17.06
CA ILE A 157 -7.91 1.24 18.32
C ILE A 157 -8.77 1.58 19.54
N ILE A 158 -9.41 2.75 19.59
CA ILE A 158 -10.30 3.15 20.70
C ILE A 158 -11.50 2.20 20.81
N GLY A 159 -12.07 1.78 19.67
CA GLY A 159 -13.13 0.79 19.63
C GLY A 159 -12.70 -0.53 20.28
N HIS A 160 -11.55 -1.07 19.85
CA HIS A 160 -10.98 -2.30 20.39
C HIS A 160 -10.63 -2.20 21.86
N LEU A 161 -10.10 -1.06 22.31
CA LEU A 161 -9.82 -0.82 23.72
C LEU A 161 -11.08 -0.97 24.60
N SER A 162 -12.27 -0.84 24.05
CA SER A 162 -13.53 -1.05 24.78
C SER A 162 -13.99 -2.53 24.82
N ASP A 163 -13.33 -3.44 24.07
CA ASP A 163 -13.70 -4.86 23.91
C ASP A 163 -12.82 -5.81 24.77
N PRO A 164 -13.38 -6.88 25.38
CA PRO A 164 -12.62 -7.97 26.02
C PRO A 164 -11.58 -8.68 25.12
N ARG A 165 -11.86 -8.91 23.83
CA ARG A 165 -10.91 -9.41 22.82
C ARG A 165 -9.96 -8.33 22.29
N GLY A 166 -10.29 -7.08 22.63
CA GLY A 166 -9.64 -5.84 22.23
C GLY A 166 -8.13 -5.77 22.25
N PRO A 167 -7.42 -6.25 23.29
CA PRO A 167 -5.99 -5.93 23.43
C PRO A 167 -5.12 -6.49 22.29
N ARG A 168 -5.42 -7.69 21.78
CA ARG A 168 -4.68 -8.29 20.65
C ARG A 168 -4.96 -7.53 19.35
N THR A 169 -6.23 -7.28 19.07
CA THR A 169 -6.63 -6.52 17.88
C THR A 169 -6.09 -5.09 17.92
N THR A 170 -6.06 -4.46 19.10
CA THR A 170 -5.43 -3.15 19.29
C THR A 170 -3.95 -3.18 18.92
N LEU A 171 -3.18 -4.15 19.43
CA LEU A 171 -1.75 -4.27 19.11
C LEU A 171 -1.53 -4.57 17.63
N ALA A 172 -2.39 -5.40 17.01
CA ALA A 172 -2.31 -5.73 15.60
C ALA A 172 -2.59 -4.51 14.69
N VAL A 173 -3.62 -3.73 14.99
CA VAL A 173 -3.93 -2.49 14.24
C VAL A 173 -2.84 -1.45 14.43
N LEU A 174 -2.30 -1.32 15.65
CA LEU A 174 -1.15 -0.46 15.94
C LEU A 174 0.08 -0.87 15.11
N ASP A 175 0.38 -2.16 15.05
CA ASP A 175 1.47 -2.70 14.22
C ASP A 175 1.31 -2.29 12.76
N GLY A 176 0.11 -2.48 12.20
CA GLY A 176 -0.19 -2.14 10.81
C GLY A 176 0.05 -0.65 10.51
N ILE A 177 -0.58 0.25 11.27
CA ILE A 177 -0.45 1.70 11.01
C ILE A 177 0.96 2.23 11.32
N THR A 178 1.59 1.78 12.40
CA THR A 178 2.97 2.17 12.74
C THR A 178 3.93 1.72 11.66
N SER A 179 3.77 0.50 11.13
CA SER A 179 4.61 -0.01 10.05
C SER A 179 4.50 0.85 8.78
N ALA A 180 3.29 1.27 8.40
CA ALA A 180 3.10 2.19 7.28
C ALA A 180 3.76 3.56 7.51
N VAL A 181 3.75 4.07 8.75
CA VAL A 181 4.38 5.34 9.13
C VAL A 181 5.91 5.25 9.13
N VAL A 182 6.48 4.13 9.59
CA VAL A 182 7.94 3.94 9.73
C VAL A 182 8.63 3.81 8.36
N VAL A 183 7.98 3.16 7.39
CA VAL A 183 8.55 2.99 6.04
C VAL A 183 8.40 4.22 5.14
N ASN A 184 7.78 5.30 5.66
CA ASN A 184 7.57 6.54 4.93
C ASN A 184 8.12 7.74 5.72
N THR A 185 8.50 8.78 4.99
CA THR A 185 8.92 10.05 5.59
C THR A 185 7.86 11.13 5.32
N TRP A 186 7.71 12.06 6.27
CA TRP A 186 6.81 13.21 6.11
C TRP A 186 7.20 14.10 4.93
N ARG A 187 8.46 14.08 4.49
CA ARG A 187 8.93 14.81 3.30
C ARG A 187 9.60 13.81 2.35
N PRO A 188 9.02 13.52 1.18
CA PRO A 188 9.75 12.77 0.17
C PRO A 188 10.97 13.61 -0.27
N GLY A 189 12.12 12.95 -0.41
CA GLY A 189 13.39 13.60 -0.71
C GLY A 189 13.42 14.25 -2.11
N ALA A 190 14.05 15.42 -2.17
CA ALA A 190 14.57 16.15 -3.34
C ALA A 190 13.61 16.79 -4.39
N SER A 191 13.87 18.08 -4.64
CA SER A 191 13.73 18.86 -5.88
C SER A 191 12.51 18.58 -6.77
N GLN A 192 11.33 19.06 -6.36
CA GLN A 192 10.23 19.29 -7.29
C GLN A 192 10.12 20.79 -7.59
N ASP A 193 9.80 21.14 -8.83
CA ASP A 193 9.61 22.54 -9.25
C ASP A 193 8.56 23.19 -8.35
N PRO A 194 8.94 24.19 -7.52
CA PRO A 194 8.02 24.81 -6.57
C PRO A 194 6.87 25.56 -7.26
N LYS A 195 6.96 25.82 -8.58
CA LYS A 195 5.85 26.36 -9.37
C LYS A 195 4.81 25.31 -9.75
N LYS A 196 5.20 24.03 -9.78
CA LYS A 196 4.35 22.89 -10.15
C LYS A 196 3.89 22.07 -8.95
N HIS A 197 4.60 22.14 -7.83
CA HIS A 197 4.31 21.33 -6.64
C HIS A 197 4.23 22.21 -5.38
N LYS A 198 3.04 22.24 -4.77
CA LYS A 198 2.77 22.96 -3.53
C LYS A 198 2.58 21.97 -2.39
N TRP A 199 3.46 22.02 -1.41
CA TRP A 199 3.40 21.19 -0.21
C TRP A 199 2.59 21.86 0.89
N GLY A 200 1.74 21.09 1.58
CA GLY A 200 0.98 21.58 2.72
C GLY A 200 1.88 22.09 3.86
N ALA A 201 1.54 23.25 4.41
CA ALA A 201 2.18 23.76 5.62
C ALA A 201 1.86 22.85 6.82
N GLY A 202 2.75 22.76 7.81
CA GLY A 202 2.51 21.98 9.03
C GLY A 202 2.54 20.46 8.86
N THR A 203 3.00 19.95 7.71
CA THR A 203 3.16 18.50 7.46
C THR A 203 4.00 17.82 8.55
N TYR A 204 5.16 18.40 8.91
CA TYR A 204 6.00 17.87 9.98
C TYR A 204 5.26 17.80 11.33
N ASN A 205 4.56 18.87 11.71
CA ASN A 205 3.81 18.90 12.97
C ASN A 205 2.71 17.83 13.01
N SER A 206 2.03 17.62 11.88
CA SER A 206 0.99 16.59 11.76
C SER A 206 1.59 15.18 11.88
N TYR A 207 2.72 14.94 11.22
CA TYR A 207 3.45 13.67 11.31
C TYR A 207 3.96 13.40 12.73
N ALA A 208 4.58 14.39 13.38
CA ALA A 208 5.05 14.29 14.75
C ALA A 208 3.88 14.00 15.72
N ALA A 209 2.74 14.67 15.54
CA ALA A 209 1.54 14.40 16.34
C ALA A 209 1.01 12.98 16.14
N ILE A 210 1.03 12.45 14.92
CA ILE A 210 0.65 11.04 14.66
C ILE A 210 1.56 10.08 15.43
N ILE A 211 2.87 10.27 15.36
CA ILE A 211 3.84 9.43 16.09
C ILE A 211 3.57 9.48 17.60
N GLU A 212 3.44 10.68 18.17
CA GLU A 212 3.19 10.86 19.60
C GLU A 212 1.89 10.16 20.05
N GLN A 213 0.84 10.20 19.24
CA GLN A 213 -0.41 9.50 19.55
C GLN A 213 -0.27 7.99 19.46
N LEU A 214 0.42 7.47 18.43
CA LEU A 214 0.67 6.03 18.29
C LEU A 214 1.48 5.50 19.48
N GLU A 215 2.51 6.23 19.93
CA GLU A 215 3.30 5.87 21.11
C GLU A 215 2.42 5.74 22.37
N LYS A 216 1.51 6.69 22.60
CA LYS A 216 0.56 6.63 23.73
C LYS A 216 -0.34 5.40 23.65
N TYR A 217 -0.85 5.07 22.46
CA TYR A 217 -1.70 3.89 22.28
C TYR A 217 -0.93 2.58 22.44
N TRP A 218 0.33 2.51 22.00
CA TRP A 218 1.20 1.36 22.28
C TRP A 218 1.36 1.13 23.77
N VAL A 219 1.73 2.17 24.53
CA VAL A 219 1.86 2.07 26.00
C VAL A 219 0.55 1.62 26.63
N LEU A 220 -0.57 2.23 26.25
CA LEU A 220 -1.89 1.87 26.79
C LEU A 220 -2.27 0.41 26.50
N ALA A 221 -2.03 -0.07 25.28
CA ALA A 221 -2.34 -1.43 24.87
C ALA A 221 -1.47 -2.47 25.60
N ILE A 222 -0.18 -2.18 25.79
CA ILE A 222 0.77 -3.03 26.53
C ILE A 222 0.38 -3.12 28.01
N VAL A 223 0.02 -2.00 28.63
CA VAL A 223 -0.43 -2.00 30.03
C VAL A 223 -1.70 -2.85 30.19
N ARG A 224 -2.67 -2.72 29.28
CA ARG A 224 -3.93 -3.47 29.34
C ARG A 224 -3.78 -4.96 29.05
N THR A 225 -2.84 -5.36 28.21
CA THR A 225 -2.52 -6.78 28.00
C THR A 225 -1.84 -7.38 29.23
N SER A 226 -0.93 -6.63 29.86
CA SER A 226 -0.22 -7.05 31.07
C SER A 226 -1.15 -7.23 32.28
N THR A 227 -2.13 -6.35 32.48
CA THR A 227 -3.04 -6.42 33.63
C THR A 227 -4.13 -7.48 33.52
N ARG A 228 -4.41 -8.01 32.33
CA ARG A 228 -5.39 -9.09 32.10
C ARG A 228 -4.79 -10.50 32.19
N SER A 229 -3.47 -10.61 32.35
CA SER A 229 -2.74 -11.88 32.39
C SER A 229 -2.48 -12.37 33.84
N VAL A 230 -3.16 -11.78 34.83
CA VAL A 230 -3.17 -12.15 36.26
C VAL A 230 -4.59 -12.51 36.66
#